data_AF-A0AAV5NI77-F1
#
_entry.id   AF-A0AAV5NI77-F1
#
_cell.length_a   1.000
_cell.length_b   1.000
_cell.length_c   1.000
_cell.angle_alpha   90.00
_cell.angle_beta   90.00
_cell.angle_gamma   90.00
#
_symmetry.space_group_name_H-M   'P 1'
#
loop_
_entity.id
_entity.type
_entity.pdbx_description
1 polymer ?
#
loop_
_entity_poly.entity_id
_entity_poly.type
_entity_poly.pdbx_seq_one_letter_code
_entity_poly.pdbx_strand_id
1 'polypeptide(L)' 'MNTVAAFPEYASIPLISQRFNISRSTIYRMLGQGDIQAVKVGRITRIVTHSVEAHFSTLPRLKAAA' A
#
# COMPACT_ATOMS: atom_id res chain seq x y z
N MET A 1 -1.96 -29.41 2.06
CA MET A 1 -1.80 -28.17 2.84
C MET A 1 -1.78 -27.02 1.85
N ASN A 2 -2.88 -26.30 1.68
CA ASN A 2 -2.92 -25.12 0.80
C ASN A 2 -2.38 -23.93 1.58
N THR A 3 -1.09 -23.64 1.41
CA THR A 3 -0.48 -22.43 1.98
C THR A 3 -0.97 -21.24 1.17
N VAL A 4 -1.93 -20.48 1.69
CA VAL A 4 -2.23 -19.15 1.19
C VAL A 4 -0.96 -18.34 1.39
N ALA A 5 -0.22 -18.05 0.31
CA ALA A 5 1.01 -17.28 0.40
C ALA A 5 0.68 -15.91 1.01
N ALA A 6 1.25 -15.62 2.17
CA ALA A 6 1.12 -14.32 2.80
C ALA A 6 1.67 -13.24 1.86
N PHE A 7 1.03 -12.07 1.84
CA PHE A 7 1.50 -10.98 1.00
C PHE A 7 2.82 -10.42 1.53
N PRO A 8 3.78 -10.06 0.66
CA PRO A 8 5.10 -9.65 1.10
C PRO A 8 5.07 -8.37 1.92
N GLU A 9 5.97 -8.29 2.92
CA GLU A 9 6.18 -7.09 3.73
C GLU A 9 6.64 -5.90 2.88
N TYR A 10 7.46 -6.17 1.86
CA TYR A 10 7.97 -5.18 0.92
C TYR A 10 7.53 -5.50 -0.50
N ALA A 11 6.69 -4.65 -1.08
CA ALA A 11 6.07 -4.90 -2.38
C ALA A 11 6.45 -3.85 -3.42
N SER A 12 6.39 -4.21 -4.69
CA SER A 12 6.54 -3.24 -5.78
C SER A 12 5.30 -2.35 -5.88
N ILE A 13 5.45 -1.15 -6.44
CA ILE A 13 4.31 -0.24 -6.69
C ILE A 13 3.20 -0.93 -7.53
N PRO A 14 3.49 -1.69 -8.60
CA PRO A 14 2.46 -2.45 -9.32
C PRO A 14 1.71 -3.45 -8.44
N LEU A 15 2.41 -4.16 -7.56
CA LEU A 15 1.79 -5.17 -6.69
C LEU A 15 0.91 -4.52 -5.60
N ILE A 16 1.33 -3.38 -5.03
CA ILE A 16 0.49 -2.59 -4.11
C ILE A 16 -0.74 -2.04 -4.82
N SER A 17 -0.56 -1.51 -6.04
CA SER A 17 -1.66 -1.01 -6.87
C SER A 17 -2.71 -2.10 -7.10
N GLN A 18 -2.27 -3.32 -7.42
CA GLN A 18 -3.15 -4.47 -7.59
C GLN A 18 -3.83 -4.90 -6.27
N ARG A 19 -3.09 -5.00 -5.16
CA ARG A 19 -3.63 -5.47 -3.88
C ARG A 19 -4.69 -4.53 -3.31
N PHE A 20 -4.41 -3.23 -3.30
CA PHE A 20 -5.25 -2.23 -2.65
C PHE A 20 -6.20 -1.53 -3.64
N ASN A 21 -6.17 -1.91 -4.91
CA ASN A 21 -6.95 -1.31 -6.00
C ASN A 21 -6.84 0.23 -6.05
N ILE A 22 -5.61 0.74 -5.91
CA ILE A 22 -5.29 2.17 -5.98
C ILE A 22 -4.38 2.46 -7.17
N SER A 23 -4.57 3.63 -7.79
CA SER A 23 -3.75 4.03 -8.94
C SER A 23 -2.29 4.28 -8.51
N ARG A 24 -1.33 4.11 -9.44
CA ARG A 24 0.08 4.46 -9.19
C ARG A 24 0.24 5.94 -8.84
N SER A 25 -0.53 6.82 -9.47
CA SER A 25 -0.55 8.26 -9.16
C SER A 25 -0.97 8.53 -7.73
N THR A 26 -1.97 7.80 -7.22
CA THR A 26 -2.39 7.84 -5.81
C THR A 26 -1.25 7.38 -4.89
N ILE A 27 -0.59 6.26 -5.22
CA ILE A 27 0.55 5.75 -4.43
C ILE A 27 1.68 6.80 -4.36
N TYR A 28 2.06 7.40 -5.48
CA TYR A 28 3.08 8.45 -5.49
C TYR A 28 2.67 9.69 -4.71
N ARG A 29 1.39 10.07 -4.77
CA ARG A 29 0.86 11.18 -3.97
C ARG A 29 0.95 10.89 -2.47
N MET A 30 0.53 9.70 -2.04
CA MET A 30 0.62 9.25 -0.64
C MET A 30 2.08 9.22 -0.16
N LEU A 31 3.02 8.75 -0.99
CA LEU A 31 4.45 8.82 -0.68
C LEU A 31 4.93 10.26 -0.50
N GLY A 32 4.52 11.17 -1.40
CA GLY A 32 4.86 12.59 -1.31
C GLY A 32 4.27 13.30 -0.10
N GLN A 33 3.11 12.83 0.38
CA GLN A 33 2.43 13.34 1.57
C GLN A 33 2.97 12.73 2.88
N GLY A 34 3.75 11.65 2.80
CA GLY A 34 4.21 10.89 3.98
C GLY A 34 3.16 9.94 4.56
N ASP A 35 2.05 9.73 3.85
CA ASP A 35 0.96 8.84 4.26
C ASP A 35 1.38 7.37 4.32
N ILE A 36 2.30 6.96 3.44
CA ILE A 36 2.85 5.61 3.35
C ILE A 36 4.37 5.67 3.18
N GLN A 37 5.03 4.57 3.48
CA GLN A 37 6.49 4.47 3.48
C GLN A 37 7.01 3.62 2.31
N ALA A 38 8.18 3.98 1.83
CA ALA A 38 8.96 3.17 0.90
C ALA A 38 10.43 3.10 1.32
N VAL A 39 11.05 1.97 1.00
CA VAL A 39 12.49 1.75 1.13
C VAL A 39 13.14 1.73 -0.25
N LYS A 40 14.36 2.28 -0.32
CA LYS A 40 15.17 2.27 -1.53
C LYS A 40 16.23 1.17 -1.42
N VAL A 41 16.20 0.22 -2.34
CA VAL A 41 17.18 -0.87 -2.46
C VAL A 41 17.93 -0.67 -3.77
N GLY A 42 19.05 0.05 -3.71
CA GLY A 42 19.81 0.46 -4.89
C GLY A 42 18.97 1.35 -5.83
N ARG A 43 18.68 0.83 -7.03
CA ARG A 43 17.84 1.52 -8.04
C ARG A 43 16.34 1.22 -7.91
N ILE A 44 15.96 0.33 -7.00
CA ILE A 44 14.59 -0.17 -6.89
C ILE A 44 13.92 0.42 -5.65
N THR A 45 12.66 0.83 -5.79
CA THR A 45 11.81 1.24 -4.67
C THR A 45 10.86 0.10 -4.28
N ARG A 46 10.70 -0.12 -2.98
CA ARG A 46 9.72 -1.05 -2.40
C ARG A 46 8.85 -0.33 -1.39
N ILE A 47 7.55 -0.57 -1.45
CA ILE A 47 6.58 -0.03 -0.50
C ILE A 47 6.55 -0.95 0.72
N VAL A 48 6.53 -0.35 1.91
CA VAL A 48 6.30 -1.07 3.17
C VAL A 48 4.81 -1.36 3.26
N THR A 49 4.40 -2.60 3.00
CA THR A 49 2.97 -2.99 2.92
C THR A 49 2.21 -2.58 4.17
N HIS A 50 2.80 -2.78 5.35
CA HIS A 50 2.16 -2.46 6.62
C HIS A 50 1.85 -0.96 6.77
N SER A 51 2.66 -0.07 6.17
CA SER A 51 2.37 1.38 6.20
C SER A 51 1.10 1.73 5.41
N VAL A 52 0.82 1.01 4.33
CA VAL A 52 -0.42 1.18 3.55
C VAL A 52 -1.62 0.70 4.37
N GLU A 53 -1.52 -0.46 5.02
CA GLU A 53 -2.56 -1.02 5.89
C GLU A 53 -2.85 -0.10 7.09
N ALA A 54 -1.80 0.45 7.70
CA ALA A 54 -1.90 1.42 8.78
C ALA A 54 -2.62 2.70 8.31
N HIS A 55 -2.24 3.24 7.15
CA HIS A 55 -2.89 4.42 6.58
C HIS A 55 -4.39 4.18 6.32
N PHE A 56 -4.74 3.04 5.70
CA PHE A 56 -6.14 2.68 5.46
C PHE A 56 -6.95 2.60 6.76
N SER A 57 -6.32 2.13 7.85
CA SER A 57 -6.95 2.04 9.16
C SER A 57 -7.26 3.42 9.78
N THR A 58 -6.58 4.49 9.33
CA THR A 58 -6.84 5.86 9.76
C THR A 58 -7.90 6.60 8.93
N LEU A 59 -8.27 6.06 7.77
CA LEU A 59 -9.22 6.73 6.87
C LEU A 59 -10.64 6.74 7.46
N PRO A 60 -11.41 7.83 7.26
CA PRO A 60 -12.79 7.88 7.73
C PRO A 60 -13.63 6.79 7.03
N ARG A 61 -14.46 6.11 7.82
CA ARG A 61 -15.40 5.12 7.28
C ARG A 61 -16.50 5.87 6.51
N LEU A 62 -16.78 5.40 5.28
CA LEU A 62 -17.97 5.85 4.57
C LEU A 62 -19.19 5.52 5.43
N LYS A 63 -20.04 6.52 5.69
CA LYS A 63 -21.35 6.29 6.28
C LYS A 63 -22.14 5.41 5.31
N ALA A 64 -22.79 4.36 5.80
CA ALA A 64 -23.78 3.67 4.99
C ALA A 64 -24.81 4.71 4.53
N ALA A 65 -25.13 4.72 3.23
CA ALA A 65 -26.26 5.49 2.76
C ALA A 65 -27.49 5.02 3.54
N ALA A 66 -28.16 5.95 4.21
CA ALA A 66 -29.39 5.71 4.94
C ALA A 66 -30.52 5.32 3.97
#